data_AF-A0A4Y7QCA9-F1
#
_entry.id   AF-A0A4Y7QCA9-F1
#
_cell.length_a   1.000
_cell.length_b   1.000
_cell.length_c   1.000
_cell.angle_alpha   90.00
_cell.angle_beta   90.00
_cell.angle_gamma   90.00
#
_symmetry.space_group_name_H-M   'P 1'
#
loop_
_entity.id
_entity.type
_entity.pdbx_description
1 polymer ?
#
loop_
_entity_poly.entity_id
_entity_poly.type
_entity_poly.pdbx_seq_one_letter_code
_entity_poly.pdbx_strand_id
1 'polypeptide(L)'
;MATMTQLPTAPHELQSLPSTSSLASLSSPSGGQFAIAQVHDSVCLVQSDSVHATSSSPLFMTPVELHIFRHEFGTMFRYSHRATLHPNDIHVLNPIDERHILREETGVVFVAREVTDQLLKWTKPRAVPRSPPHAIVRRRH
;
A
#
# COMPACT_ATOMS: atom_id res chain seq x y z
N MET A 1 38.41 -7.53 65.97
CA MET A 1 38.71 -6.15 65.55
C MET A 1 37.79 -5.88 64.36
N ALA A 2 36.60 -5.26 64.49
CA ALA A 2 36.30 -3.86 64.85
C ALA A 2 36.97 -2.92 63.82
N THR A 3 36.36 -2.00 63.07
CA THR A 3 35.07 -1.27 63.16
C THR A 3 34.77 -0.56 61.82
N MET A 4 33.49 -0.22 61.64
CA MET A 4 32.79 0.71 60.73
C MET A 4 33.55 1.90 60.11
N THR A 5 32.96 2.48 59.05
CA THR A 5 32.70 3.94 58.78
C THR A 5 32.63 4.15 57.25
N GLN A 6 31.77 4.93 56.58
CA GLN A 6 30.50 5.62 56.81
C GLN A 6 30.12 6.28 55.45
N LEU A 7 28.81 6.45 55.22
CA LEU A 7 28.16 7.15 54.11
C LEU A 7 28.42 8.67 54.10
N PRO A 8 28.35 9.34 52.93
CA PRO A 8 27.58 10.59 52.82
C PRO A 8 26.70 10.59 51.57
N THR A 9 25.38 10.77 51.71
CA THR A 9 24.64 12.05 51.60
C THR A 9 24.41 12.50 50.15
N ALA A 10 23.17 12.31 49.68
CA ALA A 10 22.62 12.89 48.45
C ALA A 10 22.46 14.41 48.58
N PRO A 11 22.48 15.14 47.44
CA PRO A 11 21.27 15.87 47.10
C PRO A 11 20.94 15.87 45.59
N HIS A 12 19.64 15.82 45.30
CA HIS A 12 18.92 16.50 44.23
C HIS A 12 19.66 16.85 42.92
N GLU A 13 19.27 16.21 41.82
CA GLU A 13 18.96 16.98 40.62
C GLU A 13 17.89 16.29 39.77
N LEU A 14 16.73 16.94 39.69
CA LEU A 14 15.69 16.65 38.71
C LEU A 14 16.21 17.07 37.33
N GLN A 15 16.99 16.23 36.67
CA GLN A 15 17.35 16.44 35.27
C GLN A 15 16.26 15.84 34.38
N SER A 16 15.29 16.71 34.09
CA SER A 16 14.66 16.91 32.79
C SER A 16 14.65 15.71 31.86
N LEU A 17 13.47 15.11 31.72
CA LEU A 17 13.08 14.41 30.50
C LEU A 17 13.53 15.25 29.30
N PRO A 18 14.35 14.73 28.37
CA PRO A 18 14.31 15.26 27.03
C PRO A 18 12.91 14.95 26.50
N SER A 19 12.03 15.94 26.56
CA SER A 19 10.98 16.11 25.56
C SER A 19 11.64 16.35 24.21
N THR A 20 12.36 15.35 23.69
CA THR A 20 12.70 15.30 22.28
C THR A 20 11.53 14.60 21.62
N SER A 21 10.57 15.45 21.27
CA SER A 21 9.66 15.31 20.16
C SER A 21 10.45 14.88 18.92
N SER A 22 10.83 13.61 18.87
CA SER A 22 11.40 12.97 17.70
C SER A 22 10.45 11.84 17.33
N LEU A 23 9.23 12.23 16.98
CA LEU A 23 8.39 11.52 15.99
C LEU A 23 9.02 11.66 14.59
N ALA A 24 10.36 11.59 14.52
CA ALA A 24 11.08 11.40 13.29
C ALA A 24 10.85 9.94 12.92
N SER A 25 9.78 9.75 12.14
CA SER A 25 9.57 8.67 11.19
C SER A 25 10.40 7.44 11.50
N LEU A 26 9.80 6.49 12.23
CA LEU A 26 10.17 5.09 12.09
C LEU A 26 9.88 4.71 10.64
N SER A 27 10.74 5.13 9.72
CA SER A 27 10.83 4.62 8.37
C SER A 27 11.14 3.15 8.55
N SER A 28 10.10 2.33 8.51
CA SER A 28 10.19 0.89 8.55
C SER A 28 11.27 0.48 7.54
N PRO A 29 12.30 -0.27 7.96
CA PRO A 29 13.38 -0.60 7.05
C PRO A 29 12.80 -1.44 5.90
N SER A 30 12.89 -0.91 4.68
CA SER A 30 12.64 -1.60 3.40
C SER A 30 11.18 -1.95 3.03
N GLY A 31 10.23 -1.05 3.27
CA GLY A 31 8.86 -1.17 2.75
C GLY A 31 8.67 -0.42 1.44
N GLY A 32 8.80 -1.05 0.28
CA GLY A 32 8.49 -0.42 -1.02
C GLY A 32 7.07 0.20 -1.08
N GLN A 33 6.85 1.18 -1.96
CA GLN A 33 5.59 1.93 -2.05
C GLN A 33 4.47 1.06 -2.63
N PHE A 34 3.32 1.02 -1.93
CA PHE A 34 2.12 0.33 -2.41
C PHE A 34 1.20 1.22 -3.23
N ALA A 35 0.54 0.62 -4.21
CA ALA A 35 -0.53 1.26 -4.95
C ALA A 35 -1.54 0.24 -5.47
N ILE A 36 -2.78 0.67 -5.68
CA ILE A 36 -3.69 0.00 -6.61
C ILE A 36 -3.30 0.42 -8.02
N ALA A 37 -3.04 -0.56 -8.87
CA ALA A 37 -2.75 -0.35 -10.27
C ALA A 37 -3.54 -1.29 -11.16
N GLN A 38 -3.89 -0.82 -12.34
CA GLN A 38 -4.29 -1.68 -13.44
C GLN A 38 -3.02 -2.17 -14.14
N VAL A 39 -2.83 -3.49 -14.12
CA VAL A 39 -1.77 -4.19 -14.84
C VAL A 39 -2.43 -4.99 -15.96
N HIS A 40 -2.18 -4.59 -17.21
CA HIS A 40 -2.96 -5.04 -18.36
C HIS A 40 -4.48 -4.81 -18.16
N ASP A 41 -5.26 -5.88 -18.03
CA ASP A 41 -6.73 -5.84 -17.85
C ASP A 41 -7.17 -6.17 -16.42
N SER A 42 -6.25 -6.25 -15.47
CA SER A 42 -6.54 -6.64 -14.08
C SER A 42 -6.13 -5.55 -13.10
N VAL A 43 -7.04 -5.21 -12.18
CA VAL A 43 -6.75 -4.29 -11.08
C VAL A 43 -6.18 -5.09 -9.91
N CYS A 44 -4.97 -4.75 -9.48
CA CYS A 44 -4.24 -5.46 -8.44
C CYS A 44 -3.56 -4.48 -7.48
N LEU A 45 -3.14 -5.00 -6.33
CA LEU A 45 -2.24 -4.29 -5.43
C LEU A 45 -0.81 -4.54 -5.90
N VAL A 46 -0.02 -3.47 -6.06
CA VAL A 46 1.38 -3.54 -6.46
C VAL A 46 2.27 -2.89 -5.41
N GLN A 47 3.47 -3.42 -5.24
CA GLN A 47 4.54 -2.81 -4.45
C GLN A 47 5.75 -2.56 -5.34
N SER A 48 6.28 -1.35 -5.31
CA SER A 48 7.51 -0.99 -6.02
C SER A 48 8.69 -0.95 -5.06
N ASP A 49 9.81 -1.57 -5.43
CA ASP A 49 11.03 -1.60 -4.60
C ASP A 49 11.83 -0.28 -4.66
N SER A 50 11.32 0.75 -5.36
CA SER A 50 12.09 1.96 -5.66
C SER A 50 12.24 2.87 -4.43
N VAL A 51 13.36 2.71 -3.74
CA VAL A 51 13.97 3.71 -2.83
C VAL A 51 14.63 4.85 -3.62
N HIS A 52 14.73 4.75 -4.95
CA HIS A 52 15.50 5.68 -5.78
C HIS A 52 14.82 5.94 -7.15
N ALA A 53 13.71 6.68 -7.16
CA ALA A 53 13.36 7.48 -8.33
C ALA A 53 13.92 8.91 -8.15
N THR A 54 15.22 9.01 -7.89
CA THR A 54 15.93 10.29 -7.97
C THR A 54 16.06 10.67 -9.43
N SER A 55 15.17 11.58 -9.85
CA SER A 55 15.45 12.67 -10.80
C SER A 55 16.47 12.36 -11.91
N SER A 56 16.01 11.89 -13.09
CA SER A 56 16.54 12.24 -14.45
C SER A 56 16.42 11.13 -15.51
N SER A 57 16.00 9.90 -15.18
CA SER A 57 15.71 8.91 -16.23
C SER A 57 14.33 9.17 -16.85
N PRO A 58 14.18 9.13 -18.18
CA PRO A 58 12.86 9.23 -18.81
C PRO A 58 12.01 8.05 -18.33
N LEU A 59 11.04 8.34 -17.46
CA LEU A 59 10.12 7.38 -16.83
C LEU A 59 9.34 6.51 -17.82
N PHE A 60 9.45 6.79 -19.12
CA PHE A 60 8.73 6.15 -20.21
C PHE A 60 9.49 5.01 -20.91
N MET A 61 10.76 4.75 -20.58
CA MET A 61 11.57 3.77 -21.32
C MET A 61 12.18 2.64 -20.48
N THR A 62 12.16 2.75 -19.16
CA THR A 62 12.76 1.73 -18.29
C THR A 62 11.68 0.82 -17.74
N PRO A 63 11.79 -0.51 -17.94
CA PRO A 63 10.91 -1.46 -17.29
C PRO A 63 10.95 -1.32 -15.77
N VAL A 64 9.79 -1.35 -15.13
CA VAL A 64 9.65 -1.22 -13.68
C VAL A 64 9.42 -2.60 -13.09
N GLU A 65 10.21 -2.94 -12.08
CA GLU A 65 10.05 -4.17 -11.33
C GLU A 65 9.08 -3.97 -10.15
N LEU A 66 8.04 -4.79 -10.10
CA LEU A 66 6.95 -4.70 -9.14
C LEU A 66 6.63 -6.07 -8.55
N HIS A 67 6.20 -6.08 -7.29
CA HIS A 67 5.54 -7.22 -6.66
C HIS A 67 4.03 -7.08 -6.84
N ILE A 68 3.38 -8.12 -7.38
CA ILE A 68 1.95 -8.15 -7.67
C ILE A 68 1.24 -9.00 -6.62
N PHE A 69 0.19 -8.43 -6.02
CA PHE A 69 -0.67 -9.08 -5.05
C PHE A 69 -2.11 -9.14 -5.58
N ARG A 70 -2.69 -10.33 -5.53
CA ARG A 70 -4.06 -10.59 -6.00
C ARG A 70 -5.05 -10.46 -4.87
N HIS A 71 -6.20 -9.88 -5.16
CA HIS A 71 -7.32 -9.84 -4.23
C HIS A 71 -7.92 -11.24 -4.09
N GLU A 72 -7.97 -11.75 -2.86
CA GLU A 72 -8.59 -13.04 -2.54
C GLU A 72 -9.98 -12.80 -1.94
N PHE A 73 -10.05 -12.20 -0.75
CA PHE A 73 -11.31 -11.87 -0.10
C PHE A 73 -11.19 -10.67 0.84
N GLY A 74 -12.27 -9.87 0.93
CA GLY A 74 -12.33 -8.74 1.84
C GLY A 74 -11.14 -7.80 1.68
N THR A 75 -10.39 -7.57 2.76
CA THR A 75 -9.20 -6.73 2.77
C THR A 75 -7.90 -7.47 2.45
N MET A 76 -7.96 -8.78 2.20
CA MET A 76 -6.80 -9.64 2.04
C MET A 76 -6.31 -9.69 0.59
N PHE A 77 -5.02 -9.46 0.42
CA PHE A 77 -4.29 -9.62 -0.82
C PHE A 77 -3.14 -10.61 -0.61
N ARG A 78 -3.02 -11.57 -1.52
CA ARG A 78 -1.98 -12.58 -1.46
C ARG A 78 -0.92 -12.29 -2.51
N TYR A 79 0.35 -12.40 -2.13
CA TYR A 79 1.43 -12.30 -3.09
C TYR A 79 1.24 -13.32 -4.22
N SER A 80 1.36 -12.85 -5.46
CA SER A 80 1.28 -13.69 -6.64
C SER A 80 2.66 -13.92 -7.23
N HIS A 81 3.34 -12.86 -7.66
CA HIS A 81 4.64 -12.95 -8.32
C HIS A 81 5.30 -11.57 -8.42
N ARG A 82 6.57 -11.57 -8.86
CA ARG A 82 7.32 -10.37 -9.24
C ARG A 82 7.30 -10.26 -10.75
N ALA A 83 7.09 -9.05 -11.27
CA ALA A 83 7.02 -8.79 -12.70
C ALA A 83 7.86 -7.55 -13.04
N THR A 84 8.54 -7.61 -14.19
CA THR A 84 9.18 -6.45 -14.81
C THR A 84 8.30 -6.03 -15.99
N LEU A 85 7.69 -4.86 -15.88
CA LEU A 85 6.66 -4.40 -16.82
C LEU A 85 7.06 -3.08 -17.45
N HIS A 86 6.62 -2.84 -18.68
CA HIS A 86 6.79 -1.55 -19.30
C HIS A 86 5.86 -0.52 -18.60
N PRO A 87 6.26 0.75 -18.44
CA PRO A 87 5.40 1.78 -17.83
C PRO A 87 4.03 1.93 -18.51
N ASN A 88 3.92 1.59 -19.80
CA ASN A 88 2.64 1.60 -20.53
C ASN A 88 1.69 0.48 -20.13
N ASP A 89 2.18 -0.62 -19.54
CA ASP A 89 1.37 -1.75 -19.11
C ASP A 89 0.86 -1.57 -17.66
N ILE A 90 1.29 -0.49 -17.00
CA ILE A 90 0.97 -0.18 -15.60
C ILE A 90 0.28 1.17 -15.53
N HIS A 91 -0.97 1.18 -15.08
CA HIS A 91 -1.68 2.41 -14.75
C HIS A 91 -1.95 2.47 -13.26
N VAL A 92 -1.18 3.30 -12.54
CA VAL A 92 -1.41 3.54 -11.11
C VAL A 92 -2.72 4.29 -10.94
N LEU A 93 -3.70 3.66 -10.28
CA LEU A 93 -5.03 4.22 -10.03
C LEU A 93 -5.07 4.97 -8.71
N ASN A 94 -4.45 4.39 -7.67
CA ASN A 94 -4.44 5.00 -6.34
C ASN A 94 -3.19 4.59 -5.55
N PRO A 95 -2.26 5.52 -5.25
CA PRO A 95 -1.18 5.24 -4.32
C PRO A 95 -1.75 5.02 -2.90
N ILE A 96 -1.19 4.05 -2.18
CA ILE A 96 -1.66 3.70 -0.83
C ILE A 96 -0.61 4.10 0.17
N ASP A 97 -1.01 4.92 1.14
CA ASP A 97 -0.20 5.26 2.31
C ASP A 97 0.00 4.01 3.18
N GLU A 98 1.22 3.84 3.70
CA GLU A 98 1.63 2.69 4.52
C GLU A 98 0.70 2.47 5.72
N ARG A 99 0.07 3.52 6.27
CA ARG A 99 -0.88 3.40 7.38
C ARG A 99 -2.13 2.56 7.06
N HIS A 100 -2.45 2.40 5.79
CA HIS A 100 -3.57 1.57 5.33
C HIS A 100 -3.13 0.15 4.94
N ILE A 101 -1.87 -0.21 5.22
CA ILE A 101 -1.28 -1.50 4.89
C ILE A 101 -0.84 -2.20 6.17
N LEU A 102 -1.23 -3.47 6.30
CA LEU A 102 -0.68 -4.39 7.28
C LEU A 102 -0.06 -5.58 6.53
N ARG A 103 1.25 -5.76 6.66
CA ARG A 103 1.97 -6.91 6.08
C ARG A 103 2.10 -8.03 7.10
N GLU A 104 1.86 -9.25 6.64
CA GLU A 104 2.15 -10.46 7.39
C GLU A 104 3.44 -11.11 6.87
N GLU A 105 4.19 -11.76 7.75
CA GLU A 105 5.43 -12.47 7.39
C GLU A 105 5.19 -13.60 6.37
N THR A 106 3.96 -14.12 6.31
CA THR A 106 3.52 -15.17 5.38
C THR A 106 3.35 -14.69 3.93
N GLY A 107 3.57 -13.39 3.65
CA GLY A 107 3.40 -12.80 2.31
C GLY A 107 1.97 -12.37 1.99
N VAL A 108 1.12 -12.30 3.01
CA VAL A 108 -0.24 -11.74 2.93
C VAL A 108 -0.19 -10.25 3.28
N VAL A 109 -0.94 -9.45 2.52
CA VAL A 109 -1.07 -8.02 2.75
C VAL A 109 -2.54 -7.70 2.96
N PHE A 110 -2.85 -7.10 4.10
CA PHE A 110 -4.17 -6.57 4.39
C PHE A 110 -4.18 -5.07 4.10
N VAL A 111 -5.21 -4.63 3.39
CA VAL A 111 -5.39 -3.22 3.04
C VAL A 111 -6.63 -2.69 3.75
N ALA A 112 -6.65 -1.40 4.13
CA ALA A 112 -7.83 -0.79 4.72
C ALA A 112 -9.08 -1.00 3.83
N ARG A 113 -10.22 -1.23 4.48
CA ARG A 113 -11.49 -1.54 3.82
C ARG A 113 -11.87 -0.52 2.74
N GLU A 114 -11.64 0.76 3.00
CA GLU A 114 -11.93 1.85 2.07
C GLU A 114 -11.14 1.75 0.75
N VAL A 115 -9.94 1.16 0.78
CA VAL A 115 -9.14 0.92 -0.42
C VAL A 115 -9.69 -0.28 -1.18
N THR A 116 -10.09 -1.35 -0.49
CA THR A 116 -10.79 -2.47 -1.12
C THR A 116 -12.10 -2.01 -1.78
N ASP A 117 -12.87 -1.16 -1.11
CA ASP A 117 -14.12 -0.63 -1.68
C ASP A 117 -13.86 0.17 -2.97
N GLN A 118 -12.75 0.90 -3.04
CA GLN A 118 -12.29 1.57 -4.26
C GLN A 118 -11.84 0.58 -5.34
N LEU A 119 -11.08 -0.45 -4.99
CA LEU A 119 -10.70 -1.54 -5.90
C LEU A 119 -11.96 -2.16 -6.54
N LEU A 120 -12.95 -2.52 -5.73
CA LEU A 120 -14.21 -3.08 -6.20
C LEU A 120 -14.98 -2.14 -7.11
N LYS A 121 -14.84 -0.81 -6.94
CA LYS A 121 -15.44 0.18 -7.85
C LYS A 121 -14.80 0.15 -9.24
N TRP A 122 -13.48 -0.04 -9.33
CA TRP A 122 -12.77 -0.14 -10.62
C TRP A 122 -12.93 -1.50 -11.28
N THR A 123 -13.07 -2.57 -10.50
CA THR A 123 -13.22 -3.93 -11.03
C THR A 123 -14.67 -4.25 -11.45
N LYS A 124 -15.66 -3.49 -10.99
CA LYS A 124 -17.06 -3.71 -11.38
C LYS A 124 -17.19 -3.56 -12.90
N PRO A 125 -17.72 -4.57 -13.63
CA PRO A 125 -17.99 -4.43 -15.05
C PRO A 125 -18.93 -3.24 -15.22
N ARG A 126 -18.53 -2.27 -16.06
CA ARG A 126 -19.39 -1.16 -16.44
C ARG A 126 -20.68 -1.77 -16.97
N ALA A 127 -21.77 -1.65 -16.21
CA ALA A 127 -23.06 -2.14 -16.63
C ALA A 127 -23.39 -1.42 -17.94
N VAL A 128 -23.20 -2.10 -19.07
CA VAL A 128 -23.66 -1.60 -20.35
C VAL A 128 -25.18 -1.61 -20.22
N PRO A 129 -25.87 -0.46 -20.26
CA PRO A 129 -27.32 -0.48 -20.31
C PRO A 129 -27.68 -1.25 -21.57
N ARG A 130 -28.17 -2.48 -21.39
CA ARG A 130 -28.76 -3.25 -22.49
C ARG A 130 -29.96 -2.42 -22.93
N SER A 131 -29.81 -1.71 -24.04
CA SER A 131 -30.91 -1.02 -24.69
C SER A 131 -32.06 -2.02 -24.81
N PRO A 132 -33.27 -1.69 -24.34
CA PRO A 132 -34.39 -2.61 -24.38
C PRO A 132 -34.60 -3.06 -25.82
N PRO A 133 -34.91 -4.35 -26.08
CA PRO A 133 -35.19 -4.81 -27.42
C PRO A 133 -36.35 -3.97 -27.96
N HIS A 134 -36.11 -3.32 -29.10
CA HIS A 134 -37.09 -2.55 -29.86
C HIS A 134 -38.46 -3.24 -29.79
N ALA A 135 -39.40 -2.65 -29.04
CA ALA A 135 -40.76 -3.13 -29.02
C ALA A 135 -41.31 -2.97 -30.44
N ILE A 136 -41.40 -4.07 -31.17
CA ILE A 136 -42.12 -4.14 -32.44
C ILE A 136 -43.58 -3.86 -32.10
N VAL A 137 -44.00 -2.62 -32.35
CA VAL A 137 -45.40 -2.20 -32.30
C VAL A 137 -46.12 -2.94 -33.43
N ARG A 138 -46.68 -4.12 -33.13
CA ARG A 138 -47.63 -4.80 -34.02
C ARG A 138 -48.95 -4.03 -33.96
N ARG A 139 -49.14 -3.06 -34.87
CA ARG A 139 -50.45 -2.51 -35.18
C ARG A 139 -51.34 -3.66 -35.68
N ARG A 140 -52.42 -3.95 -34.95
CA ARG A 140 -53.50 -4.80 -35.43
C ARG A 140 -54.39 -3.95 -36.35
N HIS A 141 -54.66 -4.46 -37.54
CA HIS A 141 -55.68 -3.98 -38.47
C HIS A 141 -56.91 -4.87 -38.34
#